data_AF-A0A842LYK4-F1
#
_entry.id   AF-A0A842LYK4-F1
#
_cell.length_a   1.000
_cell.length_b   1.000
_cell.length_c   1.000
_cell.angle_alpha   90.00
_cell.angle_beta   90.00
_cell.angle_gamma   90.00
#
_symmetry.space_group_name_H-M   'P 1'
#
loop_
_entity.id
_entity.type
_entity.pdbx_description
1 polymer ?
#
loop_
_entity_poly.entity_id
_entity_poly.type
_entity_poly.pdbx_seq_one_letter_code
_entity_poly.pdbx_strand_id
1 'polypeptide(L)'
;MMLFEEIIASFIATLLGVLLGIPSALWIDRKIKLCNERERAIAVLSALKEEINHNVSLLKQIQKELSSSSVIFYNLDLNTWRATSLEDFETIIDHDVICRIFRLYYEYEHLSRKIDVQFHMHYSPTRALQGYLKEREVIVNAILVHAAVLEKESEQLLNKIDEELKRMKDSRRG
;
A
#
# COMPACT_ATOMS: atom_id res chain seq x y z
N MET A 1 -56.15 -40.05 -9.02
CA MET A 1 -55.79 -39.35 -7.76
C MET A 1 -54.28 -39.35 -7.53
N MET A 2 -53.56 -40.47 -7.75
CA MET A 2 -52.09 -40.55 -7.62
C MET A 2 -51.26 -39.56 -8.47
N LEU A 3 -51.62 -39.32 -9.74
CA LEU A 3 -50.86 -38.40 -10.63
C LEU A 3 -50.82 -36.94 -10.15
N PHE A 4 -51.85 -36.47 -9.44
CA PHE A 4 -51.92 -35.08 -8.98
C PHE A 4 -51.05 -34.84 -7.75
N GLU A 5 -50.93 -35.84 -6.88
CA GLU A 5 -50.07 -35.82 -5.70
C GLU A 5 -48.58 -35.82 -6.09
N GLU A 6 -48.20 -36.60 -7.11
CA GLU A 6 -46.82 -36.63 -7.62
C GLU A 6 -46.39 -35.30 -8.28
N ILE A 7 -47.29 -34.68 -9.06
CA ILE A 7 -47.01 -33.38 -9.70
C ILE A 7 -46.86 -32.28 -8.65
N ILE A 8 -47.73 -32.26 -7.62
CA ILE A 8 -47.64 -31.28 -6.52
C ILE A 8 -46.39 -31.52 -5.69
N ALA A 9 -46.06 -32.77 -5.36
CA ALA A 9 -44.86 -33.10 -4.62
C ALA A 9 -43.57 -32.69 -5.36
N SER A 10 -43.51 -32.94 -6.69
CA SER A 10 -42.39 -32.53 -7.53
C SER A 10 -42.26 -31.00 -7.65
N PHE A 11 -43.38 -30.30 -7.79
CA PHE A 11 -43.41 -28.83 -7.83
C PHE A 11 -42.97 -28.22 -6.49
N ILE A 12 -43.48 -28.72 -5.36
CA ILE A 12 -43.08 -28.28 -4.01
C ILE A 12 -41.60 -28.58 -3.77
N ALA A 13 -41.11 -29.77 -4.15
CA ALA A 13 -39.71 -30.13 -4.01
C ALA A 13 -38.79 -29.21 -4.83
N THR A 14 -39.19 -28.86 -6.04
CA THR A 14 -38.43 -27.94 -6.91
C THR A 14 -38.47 -26.51 -6.35
N LEU A 15 -39.63 -26.04 -5.89
CA LEU A 15 -39.78 -24.73 -5.28
C LEU A 15 -38.94 -24.60 -3.99
N LEU A 16 -38.96 -25.61 -3.12
CA LEU A 16 -38.13 -25.67 -1.92
C LEU A 16 -36.64 -25.79 -2.28
N GLY A 17 -36.30 -26.57 -3.30
CA GLY A 17 -34.94 -26.68 -3.82
C GLY A 17 -34.38 -25.36 -4.33
N VAL A 18 -35.20 -24.56 -5.03
CA VAL A 18 -34.83 -23.22 -5.51
C VAL A 18 -34.77 -22.21 -4.37
N LEU A 19 -35.78 -22.19 -3.49
CA LEU A 19 -35.87 -21.26 -2.36
C LEU A 19 -34.76 -21.46 -1.34
N LEU A 20 -34.29 -22.69 -1.13
CA LEU A 20 -33.20 -22.98 -0.21
C LEU A 20 -31.85 -23.01 -0.94
N GLY A 21 -31.80 -23.55 -2.15
CA GLY A 21 -30.55 -23.71 -2.91
C GLY A 21 -29.92 -22.39 -3.33
N ILE A 22 -30.69 -21.44 -3.85
CA ILE A 22 -30.15 -20.15 -4.31
C ILE A 22 -29.58 -19.32 -3.15
N PRO A 23 -30.28 -19.09 -2.03
CA PRO A 23 -29.72 -18.33 -0.91
C PRO A 23 -28.48 -19.00 -0.30
N SER A 24 -28.48 -20.33 -0.20
CA SER A 24 -27.33 -21.09 0.30
C SER A 24 -26.10 -20.92 -0.60
N ALA A 25 -26.29 -21.05 -1.92
CA ALA A 25 -25.23 -20.87 -2.90
C ALA A 25 -24.67 -19.43 -2.86
N LEU A 26 -25.56 -18.42 -2.81
CA LEU A 26 -25.15 -17.02 -2.69
C LEU A 26 -24.41 -16.74 -1.38
N TRP A 27 -24.79 -17.38 -0.27
CA TRP A 27 -24.10 -17.24 1.00
C TRP A 27 -22.69 -17.84 0.97
N ILE A 28 -22.54 -19.03 0.38
CA ILE A 28 -21.24 -19.68 0.18
C ILE A 28 -20.35 -18.83 -0.74
N ASP A 29 -20.88 -18.37 -1.87
CA ASP A 29 -20.15 -17.53 -2.81
C ASP A 29 -19.66 -16.22 -2.16
N ARG A 30 -20.54 -15.55 -1.38
CA ARG A 30 -20.17 -14.37 -0.59
C ARG A 30 -19.04 -14.68 0.40
N LYS A 31 -19.09 -15.82 1.09
CA LYS A 31 -18.04 -16.22 2.04
C LYS A 31 -16.70 -16.48 1.34
N ILE A 32 -16.71 -17.14 0.18
CA ILE A 32 -15.51 -17.40 -0.63
C ILE A 32 -14.93 -16.07 -1.13
N LYS A 33 -15.77 -15.19 -1.67
CA LYS A 33 -15.35 -13.88 -2.19
C LYS A 33 -14.67 -13.03 -1.11
N LEU A 34 -15.29 -12.92 0.07
CA LEU A 34 -14.70 -12.20 1.21
C LEU A 34 -13.36 -12.81 1.65
N CYS A 35 -13.24 -14.14 1.64
CA CYS A 35 -11.98 -14.80 1.95
C CYS A 35 -10.88 -14.45 0.94
N ASN A 36 -11.21 -14.51 -0.36
CA ASN A 36 -10.27 -14.20 -1.44
C ASN A 36 -9.85 -12.72 -1.44
N GLU A 37 -10.79 -11.80 -1.26
CA GLU A 37 -10.51 -10.37 -1.15
C GLU A 37 -9.58 -10.09 0.04
N ARG A 38 -9.80 -10.78 1.16
CA ARG A 38 -8.95 -10.66 2.34
C ARG A 38 -7.54 -11.21 2.11
N GLU A 39 -7.41 -12.38 1.50
CA GLU A 39 -6.09 -12.94 1.16
C GLU A 39 -5.33 -12.00 0.22
N ARG A 40 -6.01 -11.42 -0.76
CA ARG A 40 -5.45 -10.39 -1.64
C ARG A 40 -5.02 -9.15 -0.86
N ALA A 41 -5.84 -8.65 0.06
CA ALA A 41 -5.50 -7.53 0.92
C ALA A 41 -4.27 -7.81 1.79
N ILE A 42 -4.16 -9.00 2.37
CA ILE A 42 -2.96 -9.44 3.12
C ILE A 42 -1.72 -9.42 2.24
N ALA A 43 -1.83 -9.96 1.02
CA ALA A 43 -0.70 -10.00 0.08
C ALA A 43 -0.25 -8.59 -0.30
N VAL A 44 -1.19 -7.68 -0.61
CA VAL A 44 -0.89 -6.29 -0.95
C VAL A 44 -0.26 -5.55 0.22
N LEU A 45 -0.83 -5.64 1.43
CA LEU A 45 -0.25 -5.01 2.62
C LEU A 45 1.14 -5.56 2.96
N SER A 46 1.36 -6.86 2.77
CA SER A 46 2.67 -7.48 3.01
C SER A 46 3.71 -6.98 2.00
N ALA A 47 3.36 -6.88 0.72
CA ALA A 47 4.24 -6.31 -0.31
C ALA A 47 4.56 -4.84 -0.03
N LEU A 48 3.55 -4.03 0.33
CA LEU A 48 3.75 -2.64 0.72
C LEU A 48 4.63 -2.51 1.97
N LYS A 49 4.48 -3.41 2.95
CA LYS A 49 5.35 -3.45 4.12
C LYS A 49 6.81 -3.66 3.72
N GLU A 50 7.09 -4.62 2.84
CA GLU A 50 8.44 -4.90 2.36
C GLU A 50 9.03 -3.69 1.62
N GLU A 51 8.24 -3.04 0.76
CA GLU A 51 8.62 -1.83 0.04
C GLU A 51 8.92 -0.65 0.99
N ILE A 52 8.04 -0.38 1.97
CA ILE A 52 8.28 0.63 3.01
C ILE A 52 9.59 0.32 3.76
N ASN A 53 9.79 -0.93 4.16
CA ASN A 53 10.99 -1.33 4.90
C ASN A 53 12.27 -1.19 4.08
N HIS A 54 12.22 -1.49 2.78
CA HIS A 54 13.32 -1.22 1.86
C HIS A 54 13.60 0.29 1.78
N ASN A 55 12.56 1.11 1.62
CA ASN A 55 12.69 2.56 1.57
C ASN A 55 13.25 3.16 2.87
N VAL A 56 12.90 2.64 4.05
CA VAL A 56 13.55 3.04 5.32
C VAL A 56 15.07 2.84 5.24
N SER A 57 15.52 1.74 4.65
CA SER A 57 16.95 1.49 4.47
C SER A 57 17.60 2.49 3.50
N LEU A 58 16.90 2.85 2.42
CA LEU A 58 17.35 3.89 1.48
C LEU A 58 17.40 5.27 2.14
N LEU A 59 16.40 5.64 2.96
CA LEU A 59 16.38 6.90 3.69
C LEU A 59 17.58 7.02 4.64
N LYS A 60 17.96 5.93 5.32
CA LYS A 60 19.15 5.87 6.17
C LYS A 60 20.43 6.05 5.36
N GLN A 61 20.51 5.45 4.16
CA GLN A 61 21.65 5.64 3.25
C GLN A 61 21.74 7.08 2.74
N ILE A 62 20.61 7.67 2.32
CA ILE A 62 20.53 9.08 1.91
C ILE A 62 21.08 9.97 3.02
N GLN A 63 20.65 9.77 4.27
CA GLN A 63 21.12 10.58 5.40
C GLN A 63 22.60 10.41 5.71
N LYS A 64 23.16 9.23 5.46
CA LYS A 64 24.57 8.94 5.71
C LYS A 64 25.49 9.46 4.62
N GLU A 65 25.05 9.41 3.36
CA GLU A 65 25.92 9.60 2.19
C GLU A 65 25.70 10.92 1.47
N LEU A 66 24.52 11.53 1.61
CA LEU A 66 24.24 12.82 1.00
C LEU A 66 24.93 13.95 1.77
N SER A 67 25.74 14.71 1.06
CA SER A 67 26.43 15.88 1.58
C SER A 67 26.45 16.99 0.53
N SER A 68 26.88 18.19 0.92
CA SER A 68 27.04 19.33 0.01
C SER A 68 28.10 19.08 -1.09
N SER A 69 28.96 18.06 -0.94
CA SER A 69 29.99 17.68 -1.91
C SER A 69 29.69 16.39 -2.70
N SER A 70 28.75 15.55 -2.25
CA SER A 70 28.40 14.27 -2.89
C SER A 70 27.02 14.32 -3.55
N VAL A 71 26.90 13.69 -4.71
CA VAL A 71 25.60 13.45 -5.38
C VAL A 71 25.24 12.00 -5.14
N ILE A 72 23.98 11.75 -4.81
CA ILE A 72 23.44 10.41 -4.67
C ILE A 72 22.46 10.16 -5.81
N PHE A 73 22.34 8.89 -6.21
CA PHE A 73 21.28 8.44 -7.11
C PHE A 73 20.53 7.31 -6.41
N TYR A 74 19.63 7.70 -5.52
CA TYR A 74 18.73 6.76 -4.86
C TYR A 74 17.31 7.13 -5.25
N ASN A 75 16.67 6.22 -5.98
CA ASN A 75 15.25 6.29 -6.22
C ASN A 75 14.55 5.46 -5.15
N LEU A 76 13.58 6.08 -4.48
CA LEU A 76 12.68 5.36 -3.59
C LEU A 76 11.85 4.38 -4.42
N ASP A 77 11.66 3.17 -3.89
CA ASP A 77 10.84 2.16 -4.53
C ASP A 77 9.36 2.49 -4.30
N LEU A 78 8.60 2.64 -5.39
CA LEU A 78 7.19 2.98 -5.37
C LEU A 78 6.36 2.06 -6.28
N ASN A 79 6.95 0.93 -6.70
CA ASN A 79 6.37 0.08 -7.71
C ASN A 79 5.08 -0.60 -7.22
N THR A 80 5.06 -1.09 -5.99
CA THR A 80 3.89 -1.74 -5.41
C THR A 80 2.76 -0.74 -5.23
N TRP A 81 3.03 0.47 -4.75
CA TRP A 81 2.00 1.53 -4.69
C TRP A 81 1.40 1.83 -6.06
N ARG A 82 2.22 1.93 -7.11
CA ARG A 82 1.74 2.23 -8.47
C ARG A 82 0.96 1.08 -9.10
N ALA A 83 1.29 -0.15 -8.73
CA ALA A 83 0.66 -1.35 -9.27
C ALA A 83 -0.64 -1.74 -8.54
N THR A 84 -0.92 -1.16 -7.37
CA THR A 84 -2.03 -1.57 -6.51
C THR A 84 -3.01 -0.43 -6.23
N SER A 85 -4.31 -0.69 -6.40
CA SER A 85 -5.35 0.18 -5.88
C SER A 85 -5.70 -0.25 -4.46
N LEU A 86 -5.50 0.62 -3.48
CA LEU A 86 -5.90 0.37 -2.10
C LEU A 86 -7.39 0.62 -1.85
N GLU A 87 -8.06 1.33 -2.77
CA GLU A 87 -9.51 1.58 -2.73
C GLU A 87 -10.30 0.26 -2.72
N ASP A 88 -9.79 -0.77 -3.42
CA ASP A 88 -10.37 -2.11 -3.47
C ASP A 88 -10.46 -2.78 -2.09
N PHE A 89 -9.74 -2.28 -1.08
CA PHE A 89 -9.60 -2.92 0.23
C PHE A 89 -10.13 -2.08 1.39
N GLU A 90 -10.80 -0.94 1.14
CA GLU A 90 -11.35 -0.05 2.18
C GLU A 90 -12.34 -0.74 3.14
N THR A 91 -13.01 -1.79 2.68
CA THR A 91 -13.94 -2.56 3.51
C THR A 91 -13.26 -3.58 4.42
N ILE A 92 -11.97 -3.85 4.18
CA ILE A 92 -11.21 -4.92 4.82
C ILE A 92 -10.11 -4.34 5.72
N ILE A 93 -9.34 -3.39 5.19
CA ILE A 93 -8.22 -2.74 5.86
C ILE A 93 -8.74 -1.52 6.62
N ASP A 94 -8.21 -1.28 7.82
CA ASP A 94 -8.51 -0.09 8.60
C ASP A 94 -8.23 1.21 7.82
N HIS A 95 -9.20 2.12 7.84
CA HIS A 95 -9.15 3.38 7.11
C HIS A 95 -7.96 4.27 7.53
N ASP A 96 -7.59 4.31 8.81
CA ASP A 96 -6.42 5.08 9.27
C ASP A 96 -5.11 4.53 8.67
N VAL A 97 -5.02 3.20 8.51
CA VAL A 97 -3.86 2.56 7.87
C VAL A 97 -3.79 2.95 6.40
N ILE A 98 -4.90 2.87 5.67
CA ILE A 98 -4.97 3.27 4.25
C ILE A 98 -4.57 4.74 4.08
N CYS A 99 -5.15 5.65 4.87
CA CYS A 99 -4.84 7.08 4.78
C CYS A 99 -3.35 7.36 5.03
N ARG A 100 -2.74 6.67 6.01
CA ARG A 100 -1.31 6.82 6.29
C ARG A 100 -0.45 6.28 5.17
N ILE A 101 -0.83 5.15 4.56
CA ILE A 101 -0.13 4.59 3.41
C ILE A 101 -0.14 5.58 2.25
N PHE A 102 -1.29 6.19 1.92
CA PHE A 102 -1.36 7.19 0.85
C PHE A 102 -0.58 8.46 1.18
N ARG A 103 -0.68 8.96 2.41
CA ARG A 103 0.11 10.12 2.83
C ARG A 103 1.61 9.85 2.68
N LEU A 104 2.07 8.68 3.11
CA LEU A 104 3.48 8.32 3.02
C LEU A 104 3.93 8.19 1.55
N TYR A 105 3.10 7.65 0.68
CA TYR A 105 3.34 7.61 -0.77
C TYR A 105 3.60 9.01 -1.34
N TYR A 106 2.73 9.98 -1.02
CA TYR A 106 2.90 11.36 -1.49
C TYR A 106 4.20 12.00 -0.99
N GLU A 107 4.56 11.77 0.27
CA GLU A 107 5.80 12.31 0.82
C GLU A 107 7.04 11.65 0.20
N TYR A 108 6.99 10.34 -0.08
CA TYR A 108 8.05 9.68 -0.84
C TYR A 108 8.20 10.25 -2.25
N GLU A 109 7.12 10.45 -2.99
CA GLU A 109 7.20 11.12 -4.30
C GLU A 109 7.79 12.53 -4.19
N HIS A 110 7.40 13.28 -3.16
CA HIS A 110 7.91 14.62 -2.93
C HIS A 110 9.40 14.62 -2.62
N LEU A 111 9.89 13.65 -1.84
CA LEU A 111 11.32 13.47 -1.61
C LEU A 111 12.06 13.10 -2.90
N SER A 112 11.53 12.16 -3.70
CA SER A 112 12.10 11.78 -5.00
C SER A 112 12.25 12.99 -5.92
N ARG A 113 11.22 13.85 -6.02
CA ARG A 113 11.31 15.10 -6.81
C ARG A 113 12.42 16.03 -6.34
N LYS A 114 12.67 16.14 -5.02
CA LYS A 114 13.78 16.94 -4.49
C LYS A 114 15.14 16.35 -4.88
N ILE A 115 15.27 15.03 -4.84
CA ILE A 115 16.48 14.32 -5.28
C ILE A 115 16.71 14.54 -6.78
N ASP A 116 15.66 14.46 -7.60
CA ASP A 116 15.74 14.74 -9.04
C ASP A 116 16.19 16.18 -9.32
N VAL A 117 15.67 17.16 -8.57
CA VAL A 117 16.09 18.56 -8.68
C VAL A 117 17.58 18.71 -8.34
N GLN A 118 18.05 18.06 -7.28
CA GLN A 118 19.46 18.07 -6.90
C GLN A 118 20.34 17.45 -8.00
N PHE A 119 19.88 16.36 -8.61
CA PHE A 119 20.56 15.71 -9.74
C PHE A 119 20.63 16.65 -10.95
N HIS A 120 19.49 17.21 -11.38
CA HIS A 120 19.44 18.16 -12.50
C HIS A 120 20.30 19.39 -12.25
N MET A 121 20.30 19.93 -11.03
CA MET A 121 21.15 21.07 -10.68
C MET A 121 22.64 20.74 -10.82
N HIS A 122 23.07 19.53 -10.44
CA HIS A 122 24.46 19.11 -10.52
C HIS A 122 24.97 18.92 -11.95
N TYR A 123 24.11 18.42 -12.84
CA TYR A 123 24.46 18.08 -14.22
C TYR A 123 24.00 19.13 -15.26
N SER A 124 23.43 20.24 -14.83
CA SER A 124 23.02 21.36 -15.70
C SER A 124 24.04 22.51 -15.70
N PRO A 125 23.94 23.46 -16.65
CA PRO A 125 24.77 24.67 -16.68
C PRO A 125 24.71 25.51 -15.39
N THR A 126 23.67 25.31 -14.56
CA THR A 126 23.52 25.91 -13.23
C THR A 126 24.76 25.70 -12.35
N ARG A 127 25.51 24.61 -12.55
CA ARG A 127 26.77 24.35 -11.84
C ARG A 127 27.84 25.43 -12.06
N ALA A 128 27.82 26.10 -13.21
CA ALA A 128 28.76 27.17 -13.54
C ALA A 128 28.33 28.54 -12.98
N LEU A 129 27.12 28.65 -12.42
CA LEU A 129 26.61 29.91 -11.87
C LEU A 129 27.24 30.23 -10.50
N GLN A 130 27.46 31.51 -10.27
CA GLN A 130 27.88 32.02 -8.97
C GLN A 130 26.74 31.80 -7.96
N GLY A 131 27.01 31.04 -6.90
CA GLY A 131 26.00 30.69 -5.88
C GLY A 131 25.51 29.25 -5.89
N TYR A 132 25.89 28.45 -6.90
CA TYR A 132 25.54 27.02 -7.00
C TYR A 132 25.74 26.26 -5.68
N LEU A 133 26.89 26.42 -5.01
CA LEU A 133 27.19 25.70 -3.77
C LEU A 133 26.20 26.03 -2.64
N LYS A 134 25.78 27.30 -2.54
CA LYS A 134 24.83 27.76 -1.52
C LYS A 134 23.43 27.22 -1.79
N GLU A 135 22.97 27.31 -3.04
CA GLU A 135 21.66 26.76 -3.44
C GLU A 135 21.61 25.24 -3.27
N ARG A 136 22.71 24.55 -3.59
CA ARG A 136 22.84 23.12 -3.40
C ARG A 136 22.79 22.72 -1.93
N GLU A 137 23.46 23.48 -1.06
CA GLU A 137 23.42 23.25 0.38
C GLU A 137 21.97 23.35 0.92
N VAL A 138 21.20 24.33 0.46
CA VAL A 138 19.78 24.47 0.82
C VAL A 138 18.98 23.25 0.40
N ILE A 139 19.15 22.77 -0.83
CA ILE A 139 18.42 21.59 -1.35
C ILE A 139 18.83 20.33 -0.59
N VAL A 140 20.14 20.12 -0.37
CA VAL A 140 20.64 18.97 0.38
C VAL A 140 20.09 18.96 1.80
N ASN A 141 20.11 20.09 2.51
CA ASN A 141 19.53 20.20 3.84
C ASN A 141 18.02 19.90 3.82
N ALA A 142 17.29 20.39 2.82
CA ALA A 142 15.87 20.10 2.67
C ALA A 142 15.57 18.61 2.41
N ILE A 143 16.45 17.91 1.68
CA ILE A 143 16.37 16.46 1.45
C ILE A 143 16.65 15.72 2.77
N LEU A 144 17.74 16.06 3.46
CA LEU A 144 18.14 15.40 4.72
C LEU A 144 17.07 15.53 5.81
N VAL A 145 16.54 16.74 6.01
CA VAL A 145 15.46 16.98 6.98
C VAL A 145 14.20 16.19 6.60
N HIS A 146 13.84 16.17 5.32
CA HIS A 146 12.67 15.43 4.87
C HIS A 146 12.85 13.91 5.02
N ALA A 147 14.03 13.39 4.68
CA ALA A 147 14.37 11.97 4.82
C ALA A 147 14.32 11.51 6.28
N ALA A 148 14.82 12.31 7.22
CA ALA A 148 14.77 11.99 8.65
C ALA A 148 13.32 11.92 9.19
N VAL A 149 12.45 12.83 8.74
CA VAL A 149 11.03 12.80 9.11
C VAL A 149 10.35 11.56 8.52
N LEU A 150 10.57 11.31 7.23
CA LEU A 150 10.00 10.16 6.52
C LEU A 150 10.46 8.82 7.10
N GLU A 151 11.70 8.70 7.56
CA GLU A 151 12.21 7.48 8.18
C GLU A 151 11.36 7.13 9.41
N LYS A 152 11.17 8.11 10.29
CA LYS A 152 10.38 7.95 11.50
C LYS A 152 8.91 7.64 11.20
N GLU A 153 8.30 8.36 10.26
CA GLU A 153 6.90 8.11 9.88
C GLU A 153 6.72 6.72 9.25
N SER A 154 7.70 6.27 8.46
CA SER A 154 7.71 4.94 7.85
C SER A 154 7.83 3.82 8.87
N GLU A 155 8.74 3.94 9.83
CA GLU A 155 8.89 2.98 10.92
C GLU A 155 7.61 2.88 11.77
N GLN A 156 6.94 4.01 12.03
CA GLN A 156 5.65 4.02 12.70
C GLN A 156 4.55 3.33 11.89
N LEU A 157 4.52 3.53 10.58
CA LEU A 157 3.54 2.88 9.70
C LEU A 157 3.78 1.38 9.60
N LEU A 158 5.04 0.92 9.55
CA LEU A 158 5.37 -0.51 9.55
C LEU A 158 4.75 -1.24 10.73
N ASN A 159 4.83 -0.66 11.94
CA ASN A 159 4.21 -1.23 13.13
C ASN A 159 2.69 -1.35 12.99
N LYS A 160 2.03 -0.31 12.46
CA LYS A 160 0.58 -0.34 12.21
C LYS A 160 0.18 -1.38 11.17
N ILE A 161 0.96 -1.51 10.09
CA ILE A 161 0.72 -2.54 9.08
C ILE A 161 0.88 -3.94 9.70
N ASP A 162 1.85 -4.15 10.60
CA ASP A 162 2.01 -5.41 11.30
C ASP A 162 0.85 -5.76 12.23
N GLU A 163 0.37 -4.79 13.00
CA GLU A 163 -0.83 -4.93 13.82
C GLU A 163 -2.04 -5.30 12.96
N GLU A 164 -2.19 -4.63 11.82
CA GLU A 164 -3.29 -4.83 10.89
C GLU A 164 -3.24 -6.20 10.21
N LEU A 165 -2.07 -6.62 9.73
CA LEU A 165 -1.83 -7.95 9.19
C LEU A 165 -2.13 -9.04 10.22
N LYS A 166 -1.78 -8.82 11.49
CA LYS A 166 -2.09 -9.74 12.58
C LYS A 166 -3.60 -9.82 12.83
N ARG A 167 -4.29 -8.67 12.95
CA ARG A 167 -5.75 -8.58 13.06
C ARG A 167 -6.44 -9.36 11.94
N MET A 168 -5.93 -9.19 10.71
CA MET A 168 -6.46 -9.86 9.54
C MET A 168 -6.24 -11.38 9.55
N LYS A 169 -5.13 -11.87 10.09
CA LYS A 169 -4.86 -13.32 10.20
C LYS A 169 -5.66 -13.97 11.32
N ASP A 170 -5.81 -13.29 12.46
CA ASP A 170 -6.48 -13.84 13.65
C ASP A 170 -7.98 -14.00 13.44
N SER A 171 -8.60 -13.07 12.70
CA SER A 171 -10.03 -13.15 12.38
C SER A 171 -10.38 -14.24 11.35
N ARG A 172 -9.41 -15.03 10.87
CA ARG A 172 -9.65 -16.27 10.09
C ARG A 172 -10.00 -17.47 11.00
N ARG A 173 -9.75 -17.37 12.32
CA ARG A 173 -9.91 -18.48 13.28
C ARG A 173 -11.26 -18.50 14.01
N GLY A 174 -12.12 -17.50 13.82
CA GLY A 174 -13.47 -17.42 14.40
C GLY A 174 -14.53 -17.38 13.31
#